data_AF-A0A949YRM4-F1
#
_entry.id   AF-A0A949YRM4-F1
#
_cell.length_a   1.000
_cell.length_b   1.000
_cell.length_c   1.000
_cell.angle_alpha   90.00
_cell.angle_beta   90.00
_cell.angle_gamma   90.00
#
_symmetry.space_group_name_H-M   'P 1'
#
loop_
_entity.id
_entity.type
_entity.pdbx_description
1 polymer ?
#
loop_
_entity_poly.entity_id
_entity_poly.type
_entity_poly.pdbx_seq_one_letter_code
_entity_poly.pdbx_strand_id
1 'polypeptide(L)'
;MLLVTASAFAIPEQGSSSQPLRNVAGIVAHRGGRQVPIGTAFFVAVPSHVFEGRSFVYLVTAHHNLLDSEGRAVEGLGLTFEDAKTGITREEGLPPESKWVLDPSGESVDVAAVPFNPVGANIAPIPLGSIMATETEMAALAETGAQTYYLTAASVGVNKPRFEALARFGRVSLARPLEAEVPGAGVQELCFMDGGGTPGFSSGAPVFVQAGLRFVLWGILESTNSASTSSTFQGLAGLVPASSVAQTVQAMAAAQERNLHKAR
;
A
#
# COMPACT_ATOMS: atom_id res chain seq x y z
N MET A 1 45.05 -35.46 -34.07
CA MET A 1 43.83 -34.65 -34.25
C MET A 1 42.81 -35.14 -33.24
N LEU A 2 42.83 -34.56 -32.03
CA LEU A 2 41.88 -34.89 -30.96
C LEU A 2 40.63 -34.02 -31.15
N LEU A 3 39.46 -34.65 -31.30
CA LEU A 3 38.18 -33.96 -31.21
C LEU A 3 37.90 -33.63 -29.73
N VAL A 4 37.85 -32.35 -29.41
CA VAL A 4 37.31 -31.85 -28.14
C VAL A 4 35.80 -31.72 -28.33
N THR A 5 35.02 -32.61 -27.74
CA THR A 5 33.56 -32.46 -27.64
C THR A 5 33.27 -31.43 -26.56
N ALA A 6 32.72 -30.28 -26.95
CA ALA A 6 32.22 -29.28 -26.04
C ALA A 6 31.00 -29.84 -25.29
N SER A 7 31.17 -30.12 -24.00
CA SER A 7 30.04 -30.38 -23.11
C SER A 7 29.22 -29.10 -22.99
N ALA A 8 27.99 -29.14 -23.50
CA ALA A 8 27.01 -28.09 -23.29
C ALA A 8 26.78 -27.94 -21.78
N PHE A 9 27.25 -26.84 -21.19
CA PHE A 9 26.81 -26.43 -19.87
C PHE A 9 25.33 -26.07 -19.99
N ALA A 10 24.47 -26.94 -19.47
CA ALA A 10 23.09 -26.58 -19.22
C ALA A 10 23.09 -25.40 -18.25
N ILE A 11 22.70 -24.23 -18.73
CA ILE A 11 22.34 -23.11 -17.88
C ILE A 11 21.11 -23.60 -17.11
N PRO A 12 21.15 -23.74 -15.78
CA PRO A 12 19.94 -24.06 -15.03
C PRO A 12 18.96 -22.92 -15.29
N GLU A 13 17.75 -23.26 -15.75
CA GLU A 13 16.64 -22.31 -15.78
C GLU A 13 16.55 -21.67 -14.39
N GLN A 14 16.90 -20.38 -14.29
CA GLN A 14 16.54 -19.54 -13.15
C GLN A 14 15.03 -19.28 -13.21
N GLY A 15 14.24 -20.34 -13.07
CA GLY A 15 12.84 -20.29 -12.75
C GLY A 15 12.66 -20.27 -11.22
N SER A 16 13.32 -19.33 -10.52
CA SER A 16 12.85 -19.03 -9.17
C SER A 16 11.54 -18.29 -9.34
N SER A 17 10.41 -18.94 -9.06
CA SER A 17 9.14 -18.23 -8.87
C SER A 17 9.41 -17.11 -7.87
N SER A 18 9.33 -15.85 -8.31
CA SER A 18 9.37 -14.72 -7.38
C SER A 18 8.26 -14.98 -6.37
N GLN A 19 8.61 -15.17 -5.09
CA GLN A 19 7.57 -15.29 -4.09
C GLN A 19 6.77 -13.97 -4.09
N PRO A 20 5.44 -14.03 -4.24
CA PRO A 20 4.63 -12.83 -4.29
C PRO A 20 4.79 -12.07 -2.98
N LEU A 21 4.88 -10.76 -3.04
CA LEU A 21 4.91 -9.91 -1.86
C LEU A 21 3.48 -9.81 -1.30
N ARG A 22 3.25 -10.50 -0.18
CA ARG A 22 1.92 -10.78 0.39
C ARG A 22 1.36 -9.65 1.25
N ASN A 23 2.09 -8.56 1.42
CA ASN A 23 1.70 -7.42 2.23
C ASN A 23 0.90 -6.37 1.46
N VAL A 24 0.81 -6.49 0.13
CA VAL A 24 0.08 -5.55 -0.74
C VAL A 24 -1.01 -6.23 -1.57
N ALA A 25 -1.96 -5.42 -2.01
CA ALA A 25 -3.05 -5.79 -2.90
C ALA A 25 -3.39 -4.65 -3.86
N GLY A 26 -3.99 -4.98 -4.99
CA GLY A 26 -4.42 -3.99 -5.98
C GLY A 26 -5.88 -3.62 -5.80
N ILE A 27 -6.18 -2.32 -5.81
CA ILE A 27 -7.54 -1.81 -5.86
C ILE A 27 -7.93 -1.64 -7.32
N VAL A 28 -9.08 -2.19 -7.68
CA VAL A 28 -9.63 -2.12 -9.03
C VAL A 28 -11.08 -1.68 -8.99
N ALA A 29 -11.56 -1.06 -10.07
CA ALA A 29 -12.97 -0.79 -10.29
C ALA A 29 -13.45 -1.48 -11.56
N HIS A 30 -14.70 -1.94 -11.58
CA HIS A 30 -15.32 -2.51 -12.78
C HIS A 30 -16.11 -1.46 -13.54
N ARG A 31 -15.57 -1.01 -14.68
CA ARG A 31 -16.21 0.00 -15.54
C ARG A 31 -16.42 -0.56 -16.95
N GLY A 32 -17.67 -0.60 -17.41
CA GLY A 32 -18.01 -1.09 -18.75
C GLY A 32 -17.56 -2.54 -19.01
N GLY A 33 -17.61 -3.40 -18.00
CA GLY A 33 -17.18 -4.80 -18.08
C GLY A 33 -15.65 -5.00 -18.10
N ARG A 34 -14.88 -3.95 -17.77
CA ARG A 34 -13.41 -4.02 -17.67
C ARG A 34 -12.95 -3.68 -16.26
N GLN A 35 -11.93 -4.39 -15.82
CA GLN A 35 -11.19 -4.08 -14.61
C GLN A 35 -10.27 -2.88 -14.88
N VAL A 36 -10.45 -1.80 -14.11
CA VAL A 36 -9.65 -0.58 -14.19
C VAL A 36 -8.82 -0.47 -12.91
N PRO A 37 -7.49 -0.43 -12.99
CA PRO A 37 -6.64 -0.26 -11.82
C PRO A 37 -6.83 1.14 -11.23
N ILE A 38 -7.04 1.19 -9.91
CA ILE A 38 -7.26 2.43 -9.16
C ILE A 38 -6.02 2.77 -8.34
N GLY A 39 -5.52 1.82 -7.56
CA GLY A 39 -4.36 2.04 -6.71
C GLY A 39 -3.86 0.77 -6.03
N THR A 40 -3.02 0.97 -5.02
CA THR A 40 -2.48 -0.06 -4.14
C THR A 40 -3.10 0.06 -2.76
N ALA A 41 -3.22 -1.07 -2.09
CA ALA A 41 -3.45 -1.14 -0.66
C ALA A 41 -2.46 -2.09 -0.01
N PHE A 42 -2.33 -2.00 1.31
CA PHE A 42 -1.55 -2.94 2.10
C PHE A 42 -2.28 -3.35 3.37
N PHE A 43 -1.79 -4.41 3.99
CA PHE A 43 -2.44 -5.01 5.16
C PHE A 43 -1.71 -4.61 6.43
N VAL A 44 -2.45 -4.16 7.44
CA VAL A 44 -1.92 -3.86 8.77
C VAL A 44 -2.62 -4.72 9.80
N ALA A 45 -1.84 -5.38 10.66
CA ALA A 45 -2.35 -6.15 11.79
C ALA A 45 -2.28 -5.34 13.08
N VAL A 46 -3.42 -5.19 13.76
CA VAL A 46 -3.53 -4.51 15.05
C VAL A 46 -3.94 -5.52 16.12
N PRO A 47 -3.17 -5.66 17.21
CA PRO A 47 -3.55 -6.50 18.34
C PRO A 47 -4.95 -6.13 18.84
N SER A 48 -5.80 -7.13 19.07
CA SER A 48 -7.15 -6.92 19.60
C SER A 48 -7.11 -6.81 21.12
N HIS A 49 -7.79 -5.80 21.67
CA HIS A 49 -8.00 -5.71 23.13
C HIS A 49 -9.16 -6.58 23.60
N VAL A 50 -10.05 -6.98 22.68
CA VAL A 50 -11.24 -7.78 22.97
C VAL A 50 -10.98 -9.28 22.81
N PHE A 51 -10.08 -9.66 21.89
CA PHE A 51 -9.73 -11.06 21.63
C PHE A 51 -8.23 -11.29 21.89
N GLU A 52 -7.90 -11.73 23.09
CA GLU A 52 -6.52 -11.97 23.53
C GLU A 52 -5.75 -12.88 22.55
N GLY A 53 -4.51 -12.49 22.23
CA GLY A 53 -3.64 -13.21 21.31
C GLY A 53 -4.05 -13.16 19.83
N ARG A 54 -5.10 -12.39 19.48
CA ARG A 54 -5.54 -12.20 18.09
C ARG A 54 -5.28 -10.77 17.64
N SER A 55 -5.19 -10.60 16.32
CA SER A 55 -5.13 -9.30 15.67
C SER A 55 -6.29 -9.13 14.73
N PHE A 56 -6.81 -7.91 14.65
CA PHE A 56 -7.62 -7.49 13.50
C PHE A 56 -6.69 -7.12 12.34
N VAL A 57 -7.15 -7.40 11.12
CA VAL A 57 -6.44 -7.00 9.91
C VAL A 57 -7.25 -5.89 9.24
N TYR A 58 -6.54 -4.84 8.86
CA TYR A 58 -7.09 -3.71 8.13
C TYR A 58 -6.39 -3.58 6.79
N LEU A 59 -7.18 -3.27 5.77
CA LEU A 59 -6.70 -2.79 4.50
C LEU A 59 -6.45 -1.28 4.65
N VAL A 60 -5.24 -0.84 4.27
CA VAL A 60 -4.84 0.57 4.30
C VAL A 60 -4.53 1.03 2.88
N THR A 61 -5.04 2.19 2.49
CA THR A 61 -4.80 2.82 1.19
C THR A 61 -4.94 4.34 1.29
N ALA A 62 -4.66 5.04 0.19
CA ALA A 62 -4.99 6.44 0.02
C ALA A 62 -6.51 6.63 -0.04
N HIS A 63 -7.03 7.67 0.61
CA HIS A 63 -8.48 7.89 0.73
C HIS A 63 -9.11 8.15 -0.64
N HIS A 64 -8.46 8.91 -1.52
CA HIS A 64 -8.94 9.15 -2.89
C HIS A 64 -9.05 7.88 -3.75
N ASN A 65 -8.41 6.76 -3.39
CA ASN A 65 -8.60 5.49 -4.12
C ASN A 65 -9.99 4.89 -3.88
N LEU A 66 -10.68 5.29 -2.81
CA LEU A 66 -11.99 4.77 -2.47
C LEU A 66 -13.13 5.65 -2.98
N LEU A 67 -12.84 6.90 -3.36
CA LEU A 67 -13.84 7.91 -3.70
C LEU A 67 -13.80 8.36 -5.17
N ASP A 68 -14.96 8.77 -5.70
CA ASP A 68 -15.10 9.43 -6.98
C ASP A 68 -14.86 10.96 -6.88
N SER A 69 -14.98 11.67 -8.00
CA SER A 69 -14.81 13.13 -8.05
C SER A 69 -15.85 13.92 -7.27
N GLU A 70 -16.96 13.29 -6.90
CA GLU A 70 -18.02 13.88 -6.07
C GLU A 70 -17.85 13.51 -4.58
N GLY A 71 -16.78 12.80 -4.22
CA GLY A 71 -16.51 12.36 -2.86
C GLY A 71 -17.34 11.17 -2.41
N ARG A 72 -17.94 10.41 -3.34
CA ARG A 72 -18.74 9.20 -3.04
C ARG A 72 -17.92 7.95 -3.25
N ALA A 73 -18.24 6.87 -2.54
CA ALA A 73 -17.60 5.58 -2.76
C ALA A 73 -17.67 5.16 -4.25
N VAL A 74 -16.52 4.79 -4.83
CA VAL A 74 -16.46 4.29 -6.20
C VAL A 74 -17.26 2.98 -6.29
N GLU A 75 -18.18 2.92 -7.25
CA GLU A 75 -18.96 1.70 -7.48
C GLU A 75 -18.09 0.57 -8.04
N GLY A 76 -18.36 -0.66 -7.59
CA GLY A 76 -17.70 -1.86 -8.10
C GLY A 76 -16.21 -1.95 -7.72
N LEU A 77 -15.81 -1.38 -6.58
CA LEU A 77 -14.47 -1.57 -6.03
C LEU A 77 -14.23 -3.02 -5.64
N GLY A 78 -13.15 -3.57 -6.17
CA GLY A 78 -12.61 -4.88 -5.85
C GLY A 78 -11.17 -4.78 -5.35
N LEU A 79 -10.80 -5.74 -4.52
CA LEU A 79 -9.43 -5.93 -4.06
C LEU A 79 -8.87 -7.20 -4.68
N THR A 80 -7.72 -7.07 -5.35
CA THR A 80 -7.00 -8.16 -5.99
C THR A 80 -5.81 -8.60 -5.16
N PHE A 81 -5.75 -9.89 -4.83
CA PHE A 81 -4.70 -10.49 -4.02
C PHE A 81 -4.63 -12.01 -4.26
N GLU A 82 -3.61 -12.67 -3.71
CA GLU A 82 -3.40 -14.10 -3.92
C GLU A 82 -4.28 -14.97 -3.01
N ASP A 83 -4.86 -16.02 -3.58
CA ASP A 83 -5.52 -17.10 -2.84
C ASP A 83 -4.49 -18.06 -2.22
N ALA A 84 -4.62 -18.35 -0.92
CA ALA A 84 -3.67 -19.21 -0.19
C ALA A 84 -3.65 -20.67 -0.64
N LYS A 85 -4.74 -21.17 -1.22
CA LYS A 85 -4.82 -22.57 -1.66
C LYS A 85 -4.29 -22.74 -3.06
N THR A 86 -4.65 -21.82 -3.95
CA THR A 86 -4.38 -21.97 -5.39
C THR A 86 -3.16 -21.19 -5.86
N GLY A 87 -2.72 -20.17 -5.11
CA GLY A 87 -1.70 -19.23 -5.57
C GLY A 87 -2.15 -18.34 -6.72
N ILE A 88 -3.44 -18.37 -7.07
CA ILE A 88 -4.01 -17.59 -8.17
C ILE A 88 -4.52 -16.25 -7.60
N THR A 89 -4.39 -15.18 -8.39
CA THR A 89 -5.05 -13.90 -8.09
C THR A 89 -6.56 -14.11 -8.02
N ARG A 90 -7.17 -13.69 -6.91
CA ARG A 90 -8.61 -13.57 -6.75
C ARG A 90 -8.99 -12.12 -6.51
N GLU A 91 -10.25 -11.83 -6.77
CA GLU A 91 -10.83 -10.53 -6.47
C GLU A 91 -11.92 -10.68 -5.41
N GLU A 92 -11.96 -9.76 -4.44
CA GLU A 92 -12.99 -9.70 -3.40
C GLU A 92 -13.50 -8.27 -3.27
N GLY A 93 -14.81 -8.08 -3.12
CA GLY A 93 -15.39 -6.75 -2.94
C GLY A 93 -14.99 -6.14 -1.60
N LEU A 94 -14.91 -4.81 -1.55
CA LEU A 94 -14.68 -4.11 -0.28
C LEU A 94 -15.93 -4.14 0.62
N PRO A 95 -15.77 -4.09 1.96
CA PRO A 95 -16.87 -3.85 2.87
C PRO A 95 -17.65 -2.57 2.50
N PRO A 96 -18.92 -2.42 2.95
CA PRO A 96 -19.69 -1.21 2.68
C PRO A 96 -19.05 0.03 3.31
N GLU A 97 -19.20 1.17 2.64
CA GLU A 97 -18.64 2.49 3.01
C GLU A 97 -18.83 2.85 4.49
N SER A 98 -20.00 2.54 5.06
CA SER A 98 -20.33 2.74 6.48
C SER A 98 -19.35 2.10 7.49
N LYS A 99 -18.46 1.22 7.03
CA LYS A 99 -17.45 0.54 7.86
C LYS A 99 -16.04 1.09 7.67
N TRP A 100 -15.85 2.04 6.76
CA TRP A 100 -14.54 2.63 6.49
C TRP A 100 -14.27 3.71 7.54
N VAL A 101 -12.99 3.89 7.87
CA VAL A 101 -12.51 5.08 8.57
C VAL A 101 -11.62 5.84 7.61
N LEU A 102 -12.08 7.03 7.27
CA LEU A 102 -11.41 7.99 6.41
C LEU A 102 -10.98 9.12 7.34
N ASP A 103 -9.69 9.46 7.34
CA ASP A 103 -9.14 10.62 8.06
C ASP A 103 -9.79 10.90 9.44
N PRO A 104 -9.39 10.19 10.52
CA PRO A 104 -10.09 10.30 11.80
C PRO A 104 -9.97 11.66 12.47
N SER A 105 -8.97 12.49 12.12
CA SER A 105 -8.82 13.86 12.66
C SER A 105 -9.57 14.90 11.85
N GLY A 106 -9.99 14.58 10.62
CA GLY A 106 -10.62 15.53 9.71
C GLY A 106 -9.65 16.63 9.25
N GLU A 107 -8.35 16.35 9.33
CA GLU A 107 -7.26 17.26 8.96
C GLU A 107 -6.86 17.16 7.47
N SER A 108 -7.69 16.51 6.66
CA SER A 108 -7.48 16.24 5.23
C SER A 108 -6.33 15.28 4.94
N VAL A 109 -6.06 14.34 5.85
CA VAL A 109 -5.05 13.31 5.62
C VAL A 109 -5.61 12.27 4.64
N ASP A 110 -5.00 12.10 3.48
CA ASP A 110 -5.49 11.18 2.45
C ASP A 110 -5.17 9.69 2.78
N VAL A 111 -5.66 9.21 3.91
CA VAL A 111 -5.49 7.82 4.36
C VAL A 111 -6.84 7.23 4.74
N ALA A 112 -7.07 6.00 4.28
CA ALA A 112 -8.24 5.20 4.62
C ALA A 112 -7.82 3.87 5.24
N ALA A 113 -8.56 3.46 6.26
CA ALA A 113 -8.51 2.11 6.83
C ALA A 113 -9.87 1.42 6.68
N VAL A 114 -9.84 0.19 6.18
CA VAL A 114 -11.03 -0.62 5.91
C VAL A 114 -10.89 -1.98 6.62
N PRO A 115 -11.91 -2.44 7.37
CA PRO A 115 -11.84 -3.74 8.02
C PRO A 115 -11.74 -4.86 6.99
N PHE A 116 -10.77 -5.75 7.15
CA PHE A 116 -10.52 -6.79 6.14
C PHE A 116 -10.25 -8.13 6.81
N ASN A 117 -11.08 -9.13 6.49
CA ASN A 117 -10.92 -10.49 7.01
C ASN A 117 -11.20 -11.52 5.93
N PRO A 118 -10.33 -11.64 4.93
CA PRO A 118 -10.58 -12.49 3.79
C PRO A 118 -10.32 -13.95 4.14
N VAL A 119 -11.34 -14.79 4.00
CA VAL A 119 -11.19 -16.22 4.22
C VAL A 119 -10.31 -16.81 3.12
N GLY A 120 -9.19 -17.45 3.49
CA GLY A 120 -8.29 -18.12 2.54
C GLY A 120 -7.38 -17.20 1.73
N ALA A 121 -7.17 -15.95 2.15
CA ALA A 121 -6.17 -15.08 1.51
C ALA A 121 -4.74 -15.43 1.91
N ASN A 122 -3.81 -15.33 0.96
CA ASN A 122 -2.38 -15.46 1.22
C ASN A 122 -1.75 -14.09 1.53
N ILE A 123 -2.05 -13.54 2.70
CA ILE A 123 -1.59 -12.21 3.09
C ILE A 123 -0.56 -12.26 4.22
N ALA A 124 0.34 -11.27 4.23
CA ALA A 124 1.32 -11.05 5.28
C ALA A 124 1.18 -9.61 5.82
N PRO A 125 0.27 -9.39 6.78
CA PRO A 125 0.04 -8.05 7.32
C PRO A 125 1.28 -7.48 8.04
N ILE A 126 1.49 -6.18 7.90
CA ILE A 126 2.49 -5.40 8.62
C ILE A 126 1.99 -5.23 10.06
N PRO A 127 2.74 -5.65 11.10
CA PRO A 127 2.35 -5.41 12.48
C PRO A 127 2.30 -3.92 12.79
N LEU A 128 1.26 -3.43 13.49
CA LEU A 128 1.18 -2.02 13.89
C LEU A 128 2.43 -1.54 14.64
N GLY A 129 3.02 -2.41 15.49
CA GLY A 129 4.25 -2.09 16.21
C GLY A 129 5.46 -1.80 15.32
N SER A 130 5.50 -2.27 14.06
CA SER A 130 6.55 -1.90 13.10
C SER A 130 6.28 -0.60 12.34
N ILE A 131 5.09 -0.02 12.52
CA ILE A 131 4.69 1.28 11.94
C ILE A 131 4.97 2.41 12.94
N MET A 132 4.80 2.15 14.24
CA MET A 132 4.89 3.13 15.32
C MET A 132 6.33 3.52 15.69
N ALA A 133 7.25 3.62 14.73
CA ALA A 133 8.54 4.24 15.00
C ALA A 133 8.33 5.65 15.55
N THR A 134 9.08 6.02 16.58
CA THR A 134 9.00 7.36 17.15
C THR A 134 9.44 8.39 16.11
N GLU A 135 8.98 9.64 16.23
CA GLU A 135 9.43 10.71 15.33
C GLU A 135 10.96 10.86 15.33
N THR A 136 11.60 10.68 16.49
CA THR A 136 13.06 10.71 16.62
C THR A 136 13.73 9.56 15.88
N GLU A 137 13.20 8.34 16.00
CA GLU A 137 13.71 7.18 15.24
C GLU A 137 13.51 7.38 13.74
N MET A 138 12.32 7.82 13.32
CA MET A 138 12.03 8.04 11.91
C MET A 138 12.90 9.14 11.32
N ALA A 139 13.14 10.23 12.04
CA ALA A 139 14.03 11.30 11.62
C ALA A 139 15.50 10.82 11.45
N ALA A 140 15.93 9.83 12.24
CA ALA A 140 17.25 9.22 12.10
C ALA A 140 17.31 8.21 10.94
N LEU A 141 16.22 7.49 10.68
CA LEU A 141 16.16 6.47 9.63
C LEU A 141 15.96 7.07 8.24
N ALA A 142 15.03 8.01 8.12
CA ALA A 142 14.65 8.65 6.87
C ALA A 142 15.47 9.91 6.60
N GLU A 143 16.78 9.91 6.87
CA GLU A 143 17.64 11.03 6.46
C GLU A 143 17.66 11.18 4.93
N THR A 144 17.86 12.41 4.43
CA THR A 144 17.96 12.63 2.97
C THR A 144 19.05 11.74 2.37
N GLY A 145 18.72 11.03 1.30
CA GLY A 145 19.58 10.04 0.65
C GLY A 145 19.43 8.61 1.18
N ALA A 146 18.72 8.40 2.29
CA ALA A 146 18.42 7.06 2.81
C ALA A 146 17.65 6.24 1.77
N GLN A 147 17.95 4.94 1.70
CA GLN A 147 17.32 4.05 0.73
C GLN A 147 15.87 3.79 1.10
N THR A 148 15.00 3.89 0.10
CA THR A 148 13.59 3.54 0.21
C THR A 148 13.26 2.41 -0.75
N TYR A 149 12.27 1.61 -0.38
CA TYR A 149 11.56 0.76 -1.32
C TYR A 149 10.07 0.83 -1.04
N TYR A 150 9.29 0.55 -2.07
CA TYR A 150 7.83 0.61 -1.99
C TYR A 150 7.23 -0.43 -2.91
N LEU A 151 6.04 -0.88 -2.54
CA LEU A 151 5.39 -2.00 -3.18
C LEU A 151 4.11 -1.54 -3.85
N THR A 152 4.07 -1.65 -5.17
CA THR A 152 2.90 -1.24 -5.96
C THR A 152 2.21 -2.45 -6.54
N ALA A 153 0.89 -2.40 -6.61
CA ALA A 153 0.08 -3.30 -7.40
C ALA A 153 0.30 -3.04 -8.89
N ALA A 154 0.44 -4.09 -9.70
CA ALA A 154 0.34 -3.99 -11.14
C ALA A 154 -0.58 -5.07 -11.68
N SER A 155 -1.41 -4.70 -12.67
CA SER A 155 -2.11 -5.67 -13.49
C SER A 155 -1.23 -5.98 -14.70
N VAL A 156 -0.71 -7.20 -14.75
CA VAL A 156 0.12 -7.66 -15.88
C VAL A 156 -0.62 -8.70 -16.72
N GLY A 157 -0.33 -8.73 -18.02
CA GLY A 157 -0.93 -9.68 -18.96
C GLY A 157 -2.13 -9.10 -19.72
N VAL A 158 -2.15 -9.33 -21.03
CA VAL A 158 -3.13 -8.72 -21.96
C VAL A 158 -4.44 -9.49 -22.02
N ASN A 159 -4.39 -10.83 -22.03
CA ASN A 159 -5.56 -11.70 -22.20
C ASN A 159 -6.03 -12.37 -20.91
N LYS A 160 -5.17 -12.36 -19.89
CA LYS A 160 -5.40 -12.90 -18.55
C LYS A 160 -4.69 -11.98 -17.56
N PRO A 161 -5.26 -10.80 -17.26
CA PRO A 161 -4.68 -9.89 -16.30
C PRO A 161 -4.52 -10.61 -14.96
N ARG A 162 -3.34 -10.48 -14.36
CA ARG A 162 -3.07 -10.97 -13.01
C ARG A 162 -2.44 -9.87 -12.19
N PHE A 163 -2.65 -9.95 -10.88
CA PHE A 163 -2.00 -9.08 -9.94
C PHE A 163 -0.52 -9.49 -9.81
N GLU A 164 0.36 -8.50 -9.88
CA GLU A 164 1.76 -8.61 -9.50
C GLU A 164 2.12 -7.50 -8.53
N ALA A 165 2.74 -7.88 -7.42
CA ALA A 165 3.37 -6.91 -6.55
C ALA A 165 4.74 -6.52 -7.12
N LEU A 166 4.90 -5.25 -7.48
CA LEU A 166 6.16 -4.72 -7.97
C LEU A 166 6.91 -4.03 -6.84
N ALA A 167 8.12 -4.50 -6.54
CA ALA A 167 9.06 -3.77 -5.70
C ALA A 167 9.75 -2.68 -6.53
N ARG A 168 9.70 -1.46 -6.02
CA ARG A 168 10.37 -0.29 -6.59
C ARG A 168 11.28 0.33 -5.54
N PHE A 169 12.30 1.04 -6.01
CA PHE A 169 13.35 1.60 -5.16
C PHE A 169 13.48 3.09 -5.41
N GLY A 170 13.95 3.80 -4.39
CA GLY A 170 14.17 5.22 -4.40
C GLY A 170 15.08 5.63 -3.25
N ARG A 171 15.15 6.92 -3.01
CA ARG A 171 15.79 7.52 -1.84
C ARG A 171 14.92 8.62 -1.27
N VAL A 172 15.13 8.90 0.01
CA VAL A 172 14.53 10.07 0.65
C VAL A 172 15.08 11.32 -0.03
N SER A 173 14.20 12.13 -0.60
CA SER A 173 14.52 13.47 -1.10
C SER A 173 14.33 14.51 -0.01
N LEU A 174 13.20 14.43 0.70
CA LEU A 174 12.87 15.30 1.82
C LEU A 174 12.24 14.49 2.95
N ALA A 175 12.99 14.42 4.06
CA ALA A 175 12.66 13.62 5.23
C ALA A 175 11.50 14.17 6.06
N ARG A 176 11.46 15.50 6.20
CA ARG A 176 10.50 16.19 7.05
C ARG A 176 9.24 16.53 6.25
N PRO A 177 8.05 16.31 6.83
CA PRO A 177 6.83 16.75 6.19
C PRO A 177 6.86 18.25 5.94
N LEU A 178 6.40 18.67 4.76
CA LEU A 178 6.14 20.05 4.41
C LEU A 178 4.75 20.15 3.79
N GLU A 179 4.10 21.30 3.99
CA GLU A 179 2.84 21.60 3.32
C GLU A 179 3.01 21.55 1.79
N ALA A 180 2.16 20.77 1.15
CA ALA A 180 2.09 20.62 -0.29
C ALA A 180 0.63 20.57 -0.74
N GLU A 181 0.32 21.24 -1.85
CA GLU A 181 -1.00 21.18 -2.46
C GLU A 181 -1.12 19.93 -3.32
N VAL A 182 -2.01 19.03 -2.94
CA VAL A 182 -2.33 17.81 -3.67
C VAL A 182 -3.61 18.03 -4.48
N PRO A 183 -3.55 17.90 -5.82
CA PRO A 183 -4.75 18.02 -6.65
C PRO A 183 -5.86 17.07 -6.20
N GLY A 184 -7.01 17.62 -5.82
CA GLY A 184 -8.19 16.86 -5.37
C GLY A 184 -8.19 16.49 -3.89
N ALA A 185 -7.08 16.59 -3.18
CA ALA A 185 -6.97 16.29 -1.75
C ALA A 185 -6.58 17.48 -0.87
N GLY A 186 -6.32 18.66 -1.47
CA GLY A 186 -6.04 19.89 -0.73
C GLY A 186 -4.61 19.97 -0.21
N VAL A 187 -4.39 20.81 0.81
CA VAL A 187 -3.07 20.98 1.44
C VAL A 187 -2.83 19.83 2.41
N GLN A 188 -1.69 19.16 2.28
CA GLN A 188 -1.27 18.06 3.15
C GLN A 188 0.20 18.22 3.56
N GLU A 189 0.56 17.69 4.73
CA GLU A 189 1.97 17.58 5.14
C GLU A 189 2.59 16.32 4.54
N LEU A 190 3.46 16.49 3.54
CA LEU A 190 4.07 15.39 2.80
C LEU A 190 5.58 15.34 2.98
N CYS A 191 6.12 14.13 3.11
CA CYS A 191 7.52 13.86 2.85
C CYS A 191 7.71 13.56 1.35
N PHE A 192 8.97 13.53 0.86
CA PHE A 192 9.24 13.30 -0.56
C PHE A 192 10.37 12.31 -0.80
N MET A 193 10.22 11.49 -1.83
CA MET A 193 11.26 10.60 -2.33
C MET A 193 11.50 10.77 -3.82
N ASP A 194 12.71 10.43 -4.28
CA ASP A 194 12.92 10.21 -5.70
C ASP A 194 12.44 8.80 -6.06
N GLY A 195 11.64 8.71 -7.11
CA GLY A 195 11.04 7.43 -7.49
C GLY A 195 9.81 7.59 -8.36
N GLY A 196 9.72 6.77 -9.40
CA GLY A 196 8.61 6.82 -10.34
C GLY A 196 7.40 6.03 -9.85
N GLY A 197 6.25 6.68 -9.72
CA GLY A 197 4.99 5.95 -9.67
C GLY A 197 4.39 5.75 -11.06
N THR A 198 3.44 4.83 -11.16
CA THR A 198 2.63 4.62 -12.35
C THR A 198 1.19 4.99 -12.00
N PRO A 199 0.54 5.88 -12.77
CA PRO A 199 -0.87 6.22 -12.57
C PRO A 199 -1.75 4.97 -12.49
N GLY A 200 -2.71 4.97 -11.57
CA GLY A 200 -3.61 3.84 -11.31
C GLY A 200 -3.00 2.69 -10.49
N PHE A 201 -1.71 2.76 -10.15
CA PHE A 201 -1.01 1.66 -9.49
C PHE A 201 -0.25 2.09 -8.23
N SER A 202 0.31 3.31 -8.19
CA SER A 202 1.22 3.67 -7.10
C SER A 202 0.58 4.36 -5.90
N SER A 203 -0.55 5.04 -6.07
CA SER A 203 -1.27 5.63 -4.95
C SER A 203 -1.65 4.56 -3.92
N GLY A 204 -1.52 4.86 -2.64
CA GLY A 204 -1.80 3.95 -1.54
C GLY A 204 -0.72 2.89 -1.26
N ALA A 205 0.40 2.91 -2.00
CA ALA A 205 1.48 1.96 -1.80
C ALA A 205 2.25 2.23 -0.50
N PRO A 206 2.60 1.20 0.29
CA PRO A 206 3.44 1.37 1.47
C PRO A 206 4.88 1.66 1.04
N VAL A 207 5.48 2.66 1.68
CA VAL A 207 6.87 3.06 1.47
C VAL A 207 7.65 2.76 2.74
N PHE A 208 8.80 2.12 2.57
CA PHE A 208 9.65 1.70 3.65
C PHE A 208 11.03 2.34 3.52
N VAL A 209 11.60 2.67 4.67
CA VAL A 209 13.00 3.08 4.81
C VAL A 209 13.81 1.92 5.40
N GLN A 210 15.05 1.75 4.93
CA GLN A 210 15.96 0.76 5.47
C GLN A 210 16.49 1.17 6.85
N ALA A 211 16.35 0.28 7.83
CA ALA A 211 16.83 0.42 9.20
C ALA A 211 17.77 -0.75 9.55
N GLY A 212 19.01 -0.68 9.08
CA GLY A 212 19.96 -1.79 9.17
C GLY A 212 19.47 -3.02 8.40
N LEU A 213 19.14 -4.11 9.10
CA LEU A 213 18.58 -5.34 8.52
C LEU A 213 17.04 -5.37 8.49
N ARG A 214 16.39 -4.30 8.97
CA ARG A 214 14.93 -4.18 9.01
C ARG A 214 14.46 -3.11 8.05
N PHE A 215 13.16 -3.14 7.80
CA PHE A 215 12.47 -2.10 7.06
C PHE A 215 11.35 -1.56 7.95
N VAL A 216 11.22 -0.24 7.98
CA VAL A 216 10.22 0.45 8.78
C VAL A 216 9.31 1.19 7.82
N LEU A 217 8.01 1.13 8.04
CA LEU A 217 7.06 1.90 7.24
C LEU A 217 7.34 3.38 7.47
N TRP A 218 7.68 4.10 6.41
CA TRP A 218 7.92 5.54 6.46
C TRP A 218 6.66 6.32 6.13
N GLY A 219 5.87 5.82 5.19
CA GLY A 219 4.63 6.46 4.78
C GLY A 219 3.87 5.67 3.73
N ILE A 220 2.83 6.32 3.20
CA ILE A 220 2.00 5.83 2.10
C ILE A 220 2.12 6.79 0.92
N LEU A 221 2.26 6.25 -0.28
CA LEU A 221 2.36 7.04 -1.50
C LEU A 221 1.03 7.74 -1.79
N GLU A 222 1.10 9.07 -1.90
CA GLU A 222 -0.06 9.91 -2.19
C GLU A 222 -0.27 10.03 -3.70
N SER A 223 0.70 10.64 -4.37
CA SER A 223 0.68 10.86 -5.81
C SER A 223 2.09 11.08 -6.35
N THR A 224 2.26 10.83 -7.64
CA THR A 224 3.52 11.03 -8.35
C THR A 224 3.81 12.50 -8.64
N ASN A 225 2.85 13.40 -8.46
CA ASN A 225 3.00 14.81 -8.83
C ASN A 225 2.79 15.78 -7.66
N SER A 226 2.76 15.31 -6.40
CA SER A 226 2.46 16.17 -5.24
C SER A 226 3.46 17.31 -5.01
N ALA A 227 4.63 17.30 -5.67
CA ALA A 227 5.61 18.37 -5.59
C ALA A 227 5.33 19.55 -6.55
N SER A 228 4.35 19.43 -7.47
CA SER A 228 4.02 20.51 -8.40
C SER A 228 2.58 20.41 -8.92
N THR A 229 1.97 21.55 -9.25
CA THR A 229 0.68 21.59 -9.98
C THR A 229 0.78 21.13 -11.44
N SER A 230 1.98 20.71 -11.89
CA SER A 230 2.19 20.19 -13.24
C SER A 230 1.63 18.77 -13.40
N SER A 231 1.02 18.51 -14.54
CA SER A 231 0.64 17.14 -14.95
C SER A 231 1.85 16.27 -15.31
N THR A 232 3.04 16.86 -15.47
CA THR A 232 4.27 16.15 -15.82
C THR A 232 4.98 15.66 -14.56
N PHE A 233 5.27 14.36 -14.51
CA PHE A 233 6.05 13.75 -13.44
C PHE A 233 7.43 14.42 -13.30
N GLN A 234 7.75 14.92 -12.11
CA GLN A 234 8.98 15.68 -11.85
C GLN A 234 10.10 14.85 -11.20
N GLY A 235 9.92 13.53 -11.07
CA GLY A 235 10.91 12.68 -10.39
C GLY A 235 10.69 12.56 -8.88
N LEU A 236 9.75 13.32 -8.30
CA LEU A 236 9.45 13.32 -6.87
C LEU A 236 8.05 12.76 -6.61
N ALA A 237 7.96 11.84 -5.66
CA ALA A 237 6.69 11.32 -5.18
C ALA A 237 6.44 11.81 -3.74
N GLY A 238 5.23 12.33 -3.51
CA GLY A 238 4.78 12.75 -2.19
C GLY A 238 4.24 11.57 -1.40
N LEU A 239 4.50 11.56 -0.10
CA LEU A 239 4.06 10.48 0.78
C LEU A 239 3.57 11.03 2.11
N VAL A 240 2.40 10.53 2.51
CA VAL A 240 1.80 10.83 3.81
C VAL A 240 2.55 10.02 4.88
N PRO A 241 2.97 10.64 6.00
CA PRO A 241 3.76 9.97 7.03
C PRO A 241 3.07 8.74 7.67
N ALA A 242 3.89 7.77 8.10
CA ALA A 242 3.42 6.57 8.80
C ALA A 242 2.69 6.85 10.12
N SER A 243 2.91 8.01 10.76
CA SER A 243 2.15 8.45 11.93
C SER A 243 0.66 8.59 11.62
N SER A 244 0.31 9.20 10.47
CA SER A 244 -1.08 9.34 10.04
C SER A 244 -1.70 7.99 9.69
N VAL A 245 -0.92 7.07 9.14
CA VAL A 245 -1.34 5.66 8.94
C VAL A 245 -1.66 5.00 10.28
N ALA A 246 -0.75 5.11 11.26
CA ALA A 246 -0.95 4.51 12.58
C ALA A 246 -2.20 5.07 13.28
N GLN A 247 -2.41 6.39 13.24
CA GLN A 247 -3.60 7.03 13.80
C GLN A 247 -4.89 6.55 13.13
N THR A 248 -4.92 6.48 11.80
CA THR A 248 -6.08 6.00 11.03
C THR A 248 -6.43 4.55 11.36
N VAL A 249 -5.41 3.68 11.42
CA VAL A 249 -5.59 2.27 11.75
C VAL A 249 -6.03 2.08 13.21
N GLN A 250 -5.50 2.86 14.14
CA GLN A 250 -5.93 2.83 15.55
C GLN A 250 -7.37 3.32 15.71
N ALA A 251 -7.76 4.37 15.00
CA ALA A 251 -9.13 4.87 14.99
C ALA A 251 -10.12 3.82 14.45
N MET A 252 -9.74 3.11 13.38
CA MET A 252 -10.50 1.98 12.85
C MET A 252 -10.65 0.86 13.89
N ALA A 253 -9.56 0.48 14.56
CA ALA A 253 -9.61 -0.52 15.62
C ALA A 253 -10.54 -0.10 16.76
N ALA A 254 -10.44 1.14 17.24
CA ALA A 254 -11.33 1.67 18.27
C ALA A 254 -12.80 1.69 17.82
N ALA A 255 -13.09 2.06 16.57
CA ALA A 255 -14.43 2.03 16.01
C ALA A 255 -15.02 0.62 15.97
N GLN A 256 -14.22 -0.36 15.52
CA GLN A 256 -14.60 -1.76 15.48
C GLN A 256 -14.86 -2.33 16.88
N GLU A 257 -13.98 -2.04 17.85
CA GLU A 257 -14.15 -2.49 19.23
C GLU A 257 -15.41 -1.90 19.88
N ARG A 258 -15.70 -0.61 19.66
CA ARG A 258 -16.96 0.00 20.14
C ARG A 258 -18.20 -0.72 19.60
N ASN A 259 -18.18 -1.13 18.33
CA ASN A 259 -19.31 -1.84 17.72
C ASN A 259 -19.49 -3.25 18.29
N LEU A 260 -18.40 -3.93 18.66
CA LEU A 260 -18.45 -5.24 19.33
C LEU A 260 -19.06 -5.15 20.74
N HIS A 261 -18.84 -4.04 21.45
CA HIS A 261 -19.41 -3.84 22.80
C HIS A 261 -20.90 -3.47 22.77
N LYS A 262 -21.40 -2.83 21.69
CA LYS A 262 -22.82 -2.49 21.52
C LYS A 262 -23.71 -3.70 21.20
N ALA A 263 -23.13 -4.82 20.77
CA ALA A 263 -23.87 -6.01 20.35
C ALA A 263 -24.25 -6.95 21.51
N ARG A 264 -24.37 -6.44 22.75
CA ARG A 264 -24.76 -7.19 23.95
C ARG A 264 -26.04 -6.65 24.56
#